data_AF-A0A520PNA3-F1
#
_entry.id   AF-A0A520PNA3-F1
#
_cell.length_a   1.000
_cell.length_b   1.000
_cell.length_c   1.000
_cell.angle_alpha   90.00
_cell.angle_beta   90.00
_cell.angle_gamma   90.00
#
_symmetry.space_group_name_H-M   'P 1'
#
loop_
_entity.id
_entity.type
_entity.pdbx_description
1 polymer ?
#
loop_
_entity_poly.entity_id
_entity_poly.type
_entity_poly.pdbx_seq_one_letter_code
_entity_poly.pdbx_strand_id
1 'polypeptide(L)'
;MLNTMIVVKMKKSNFSEWKKIFDEHAEKQAKFMKDTLVGHVDENTAVVTSDVFDPEGMQTHVSDPELGKIFEEMGIEHTVYMLQPAPVPGL
;
A
#
# COMPACT_ATOMS: atom_id res chain seq x y z
N MET A 1 -12.80 9.64 -3.07
CA MET A 1 -11.76 8.81 -3.71
C MET A 1 -10.46 9.56 -3.60
N LEU A 2 -9.43 8.93 -3.03
CA LEU A 2 -8.11 9.50 -2.81
C LEU A 2 -7.11 8.70 -3.63
N ASN A 3 -6.54 9.33 -4.66
CA ASN A 3 -5.43 8.75 -5.41
C ASN A 3 -4.24 8.70 -4.46
N THR A 4 -3.86 7.51 -4.05
CA THR A 4 -2.90 7.31 -2.97
C THR A 4 -1.68 6.60 -3.51
N MET A 5 -0.50 7.09 -3.16
CA MET A 5 0.76 6.37 -3.35
C MET A 5 1.33 6.00 -1.99
N ILE A 6 1.74 4.75 -1.83
CA ILE A 6 2.36 4.23 -0.62
C ILE A 6 3.74 3.73 -1.00
N VAL A 7 4.77 4.36 -0.44
CA VAL A 7 6.13 3.81 -0.48
C VAL A 7 6.27 2.85 0.68
N VAL A 8 6.61 1.60 0.37
CA VAL A 8 6.80 0.52 1.32
C VAL A 8 8.28 0.21 1.41
N LYS A 9 8.87 0.30 2.60
CA LYS A 9 10.25 -0.14 2.87
C LYS A 9 10.24 -1.36 3.76
N MET A 10 11.03 -2.37 3.42
CA MET A 10 11.14 -3.66 4.13
C MET A 10 12.53 -3.76 4.77
N LYS A 11 12.61 -3.60 6.10
CA LYS A 11 13.89 -3.60 6.84
C LYS A 11 14.37 -4.99 7.25
N LYS A 12 13.45 -5.95 7.40
CA LYS A 12 13.74 -7.31 7.87
C LYS A 12 13.24 -8.40 6.91
N SER A 13 12.80 -8.00 5.72
CA SER A 13 12.22 -8.87 4.69
C SER A 13 12.53 -8.31 3.30
N ASN A 14 12.07 -8.99 2.25
CA ASN A 14 12.21 -8.56 0.86
C ASN A 14 10.86 -8.44 0.13
N PHE A 15 10.90 -7.86 -1.07
CA PHE A 15 9.74 -7.64 -1.94
C PHE A 15 8.94 -8.93 -2.17
N SER A 16 9.59 -10.06 -2.43
CA SER A 16 8.89 -11.31 -2.72
C SER A 16 8.14 -11.85 -1.50
N GLU A 17 8.68 -11.70 -0.30
CA GLU A 17 8.02 -12.12 0.95
C GLU A 17 6.84 -11.20 1.25
N TRP A 18 7.08 -9.89 1.18
CA TRP A 18 6.06 -8.87 1.41
C TRP A 18 4.90 -9.00 0.42
N LYS A 19 5.19 -9.20 -0.87
CA LYS A 19 4.17 -9.28 -1.93
C LYS A 19 3.22 -10.45 -1.74
N LYS A 20 3.70 -11.60 -1.24
CA LYS A 20 2.85 -12.76 -0.93
C LYS A 20 1.78 -12.40 0.09
N ILE A 21 2.19 -11.78 1.20
CA ILE A 21 1.27 -11.36 2.26
C ILE A 21 0.34 -10.26 1.75
N PHE A 22 0.86 -9.29 0.99
CA PHE A 22 0.03 -8.26 0.37
C PHE A 22 -1.08 -8.87 -0.51
N ASP A 23 -0.75 -9.89 -1.31
CA ASP A 23 -1.71 -10.56 -2.20
C ASP A 23 -2.72 -11.42 -1.44
N GLU A 24 -2.33 -12.05 -0.33
CA GLU A 24 -3.25 -12.76 0.57
C GLU A 24 -4.32 -11.83 1.16
N HIS A 25 -4.02 -10.54 1.28
CA HIS A 25 -4.94 -9.53 1.77
C HIS A 25 -5.77 -8.86 0.65
N ALA A 26 -5.62 -9.25 -0.61
CA ALA A 26 -6.24 -8.56 -1.74
C ALA A 26 -7.77 -8.45 -1.64
N GLU A 27 -8.47 -9.51 -1.20
CA GLU A 27 -9.92 -9.48 -1.02
C GLU A 27 -10.37 -8.52 0.09
N LYS A 28 -9.58 -8.39 1.17
CA LYS A 28 -9.86 -7.43 2.25
C LYS A 28 -9.61 -6.00 1.75
N GLN A 29 -8.53 -5.79 1.01
CA GLN A 29 -8.16 -4.49 0.44
C GLN A 29 -9.18 -3.99 -0.58
N ALA A 30 -9.73 -4.88 -1.42
CA ALA A 30 -10.74 -4.55 -2.41
C ALA A 30 -12.04 -3.93 -1.83
N LYS A 31 -12.24 -4.02 -0.51
CA LYS A 31 -13.37 -3.39 0.19
C LYS A 31 -13.21 -1.89 0.40
N PHE A 32 -11.98 -1.37 0.33
CA PHE A 32 -11.71 0.05 0.59
C PHE A 32 -10.83 0.73 -0.46
N MET A 33 -10.17 -0.04 -1.33
CA MET A 33 -9.35 0.48 -2.41
C MET A 33 -9.51 -0.34 -3.70
N LYS A 34 -9.27 0.31 -4.83
CA LYS A 34 -9.37 -0.29 -6.17
C LYS A 34 -8.29 0.27 -7.09
N ASP A 35 -8.22 -0.26 -8.31
CA ASP A 35 -7.28 0.21 -9.34
C ASP A 35 -5.82 0.17 -8.83
N THR A 36 -5.53 -0.84 -8.01
CA THR A 36 -4.25 -0.99 -7.32
C THR A 36 -3.16 -1.45 -8.27
N LEU A 37 -2.04 -0.71 -8.31
CA LEU A 37 -0.80 -1.11 -8.98
C LEU A 37 0.30 -1.26 -7.95
N VAL A 38 1.16 -2.25 -8.15
CA VAL A 38 2.34 -2.49 -7.30
C VAL A 38 3.58 -2.48 -8.18
N GLY A 39 4.47 -1.54 -7.92
CA GLY A 39 5.80 -1.46 -8.52
C GLY A 39 6.86 -2.05 -7.59
N HIS A 40 7.67 -2.96 -8.14
CA HIS A 40 8.91 -3.41 -7.51
C HIS A 40 10.02 -2.39 -7.83
N VAL A 41 10.52 -1.69 -6.81
CA VAL A 41 11.60 -0.71 -7.00
C VAL A 41 12.95 -1.40 -6.85
N ASP A 42 13.13 -2.13 -5.76
CA ASP A 42 14.29 -2.96 -5.45
C ASP A 42 13.90 -4.05 -4.43
N GLU A 43 14.85 -4.90 -4.04
CA GLU A 43 14.60 -6.03 -3.15
C GLU A 43 13.94 -5.66 -1.82
N ASN A 44 14.07 -4.42 -1.34
CA ASN A 44 13.54 -3.98 -0.06
C ASN A 44 12.55 -2.81 -0.18
N THR A 45 12.14 -2.45 -1.40
CA THR A 45 11.31 -1.27 -1.67
C THR A 45 10.22 -1.57 -2.70
N ALA A 46 8.98 -1.23 -2.34
CA ALA A 46 7.83 -1.28 -3.24
C ALA A 46 7.13 0.07 -3.27
N VAL A 47 6.42 0.32 -4.36
CA VAL A 47 5.47 1.42 -4.48
C VAL A 47 4.11 0.84 -4.79
N VAL A 48 3.10 1.21 -4.00
CA VAL A 48 1.69 0.89 -4.26
C VAL A 48 0.99 2.17 -4.69
N THR A 49 0.25 2.14 -5.79
CA THR A 49 -0.72 3.19 -6.11
C THR A 49 -2.11 2.60 -6.08
N SER A 50 -3.08 3.33 -5.53
CA SER A 50 -4.45 2.84 -5.42
C SER A 50 -5.45 3.99 -5.30
N ASP A 51 -6.67 3.76 -5.78
CA ASP A 51 -7.80 4.64 -5.56
C ASP A 51 -8.52 4.21 -4.27
N VAL A 52 -8.25 4.93 -3.18
CA VAL A 52 -8.90 4.66 -1.88
C VAL A 52 -10.27 5.31 -1.88
N PHE A 53 -11.33 4.51 -1.91
CA PHE A 53 -12.71 4.98 -1.89
C PHE A 53 -13.35 4.95 -0.50
N ASP A 54 -12.77 4.21 0.44
CA ASP A 54 -13.15 4.18 1.86
C ASP A 54 -11.91 4.38 2.77
N PRO A 55 -11.57 5.64 3.11
CA PRO A 55 -10.41 5.95 3.95
C PRO A 55 -10.55 5.41 5.39
N GLU A 56 -11.76 5.32 5.93
CA GLU A 56 -12.02 4.79 7.28
C GLU A 56 -11.79 3.28 7.30
N GLY A 57 -12.23 2.57 6.26
CA GLY A 57 -11.94 1.15 6.05
C GLY A 57 -10.44 0.87 5.94
N MET A 58 -9.70 1.70 5.18
CA MET A 58 -8.24 1.62 5.10
C MET A 58 -7.58 1.85 6.48
N GLN A 59 -8.00 2.87 7.22
CA GLN A 59 -7.45 3.16 8.54
C GLN A 59 -7.70 2.00 9.51
N THR A 60 -8.91 1.43 9.49
CA THR A 60 -9.26 0.26 10.31
C THR A 60 -8.39 -0.93 9.97
N HIS A 61 -8.17 -1.21 8.68
CA HIS A 61 -7.32 -2.30 8.23
C HIS A 61 -5.85 -2.13 8.67
N VAL A 62 -5.30 -0.92 8.52
CA VAL A 62 -3.92 -0.61 8.93
C VAL A 62 -3.74 -0.64 10.44
N SER A 63 -4.82 -0.40 11.20
CA SER A 63 -4.82 -0.43 12.67
C SER A 63 -5.07 -1.83 13.25
N ASP A 64 -5.25 -2.85 12.40
CA ASP A 64 -5.44 -4.24 12.83
C ASP A 64 -4.18 -4.73 13.59
N PRO A 65 -4.31 -5.19 14.85
CA PRO A 65 -3.18 -5.69 15.62
C PRO A 65 -2.43 -6.86 14.96
N GLU A 66 -3.10 -7.71 14.19
CA GLU A 66 -2.44 -8.79 13.46
C GLU A 66 -1.53 -8.23 12.36
N LEU A 67 -2.03 -7.23 11.63
CA LEU A 67 -1.25 -6.55 10.59
C LEU A 67 -0.09 -5.74 11.19
N GLY A 68 -0.30 -5.15 12.36
CA GLY A 68 0.76 -4.48 13.13
C GLY A 68 1.92 -5.41 13.48
N LYS A 69 1.65 -6.66 13.89
CA LYS A 69 2.69 -7.67 14.13
C LYS A 69 3.44 -8.02 12.85
N ILE A 70 2.72 -8.23 11.75
CA ILE A 70 3.34 -8.48 10.44
C ILE A 70 4.28 -7.33 10.07
N PHE A 71 3.85 -6.08 10.26
CA PHE A 71 4.69 -4.91 9.99
C PHE A 71 5.98 -4.91 10.84
N GLU A 72 5.88 -5.24 12.13
CA GLU A 72 7.05 -5.29 13.02
C GLU A 72 8.02 -6.44 12.68
N GLU A 73 7.49 -7.64 12.40
CA GLU A 73 8.25 -8.84 12.05
C GLU A 73 8.99 -8.66 10.73
N MET A 74 8.33 -8.11 9.72
CA MET A 74 8.90 -7.86 8.39
C MET A 74 9.69 -6.55 8.29
N GLY A 75 9.59 -5.68 9.31
CA GLY A 75 10.20 -4.35 9.33
C GLY A 75 9.61 -3.43 8.25
N ILE A 76 8.29 -3.45 8.08
CA ILE A 76 7.57 -2.65 7.09
C ILE A 76 7.39 -1.21 7.60
N GLU A 77 7.84 -0.25 6.80
CA GLU A 77 7.58 1.17 6.99
C GLU A 77 6.78 1.71 5.80
N HIS A 78 5.65 2.36 6.07
CA HIS A 78 4.82 2.99 5.06
C HIS A 78 5.00 4.50 5.06
N THR A 79 5.23 5.09 3.89
CA THR A 79 5.09 6.54 3.67
C THR A 79 3.95 6.76 2.68
N VAL A 80 2.91 7.46 3.11
CA VAL A 80 1.68 7.66 2.33
C VAL A 80 1.67 9.07 1.73
N TYR A 81 1.37 9.15 0.44
CA TYR A 81 1.23 10.38 -0.31
C TYR A 81 -0.16 10.45 -0.93
N MET A 82 -0.82 11.59 -0.78
CA MET A 82 -2.02 11.92 -1.55
C MET A 82 -1.59 12.55 -2.87
N LEU A 83 -1.97 11.93 -3.98
CA LEU A 83 -1.66 12.38 -5.32
C LEU A 83 -2.80 13.24 -5.86
N GLN A 84 -2.43 14.26 -6.64
CA GLN A 84 -3.34 14.95 -7.52
C GLN A 84 -2.90 14.71 -8.96
N PRO A 85 -3.84 14.56 -9.91
CA PRO A 85 -3.49 14.58 -11.32
C PRO A 85 -2.66 15.82 -11.64
N ALA A 86 -1.58 15.65 -12.40
CA ALA A 86 -0.86 16.80 -12.91
C ALA A 86 -1.80 17.62 -13.81
N PRO A 87 -1.77 18.96 -13.74
CA PRO A 87 -2.45 19.78 -14.73
C PRO A 87 -1.82 19.44 -16.09
N VAL A 88 -2.62 18.95 -17.02
CA VAL A 88 -2.14 18.62 -18.37
C VAL A 88 -2.32 19.88 -19.22
N PRO A 89 -1.24 20.59 -19.63
CA PRO A 89 -1.42 21.79 -20.43
C PRO A 89 -1.96 21.39 -21.82
N GLY A 90 -3.17 21.86 -22.16
CA GLY A 90 -3.76 21.66 -23.47
C GLY A 90 -4.61 20.39 -23.66
N LEU A 91 -4.99 19.70 -22.57
CA LEU A 91 -6.05 18.69 -22.54
C LEU A 91 -7.18 19.12 -21.60
#